data_AF-A0A7C7SEJ5-F1
#
_entry.id   AF-A0A7C7SEJ5-F1
#
_cell.length_a   1.000
_cell.length_b   1.000
_cell.length_c   1.000
_cell.angle_alpha   90.00
_cell.angle_beta   90.00
_cell.angle_gamma   90.00
#
_symmetry.space_group_name_H-M   'P 1'
#
loop_
_entity.id
_entity.type
_entity.pdbx_description
1 polymer ?
#
loop_
_entity_poly.entity_id
_entity_poly.type
_entity_poly.pdbx_seq_one_letter_code
_entity_poly.pdbx_strand_id
1 'polypeptide(L)'
;MGKGTTVVMALVAATMGAVVTVAVTGTARETQAQGQDPATRPARTPDGKPNFDGVWQANNEAHWDLEAHEARAGMVMQQGVYPYEFSQVPAAPVLALGAAAGVPGSLGVVGGDGRIPYTADALRVKQENAEHWIDRDPELKCYLPGIPRAMYMPYPFQISQGADKIHMTFGFSNAGRVIHMNDVTGPPDYTYMGHSVGRWEGDTLVVEVSEFNGRTWFDRAGNFHSEALRLTERFSPLSPDAIWYEVTVTDPETFTEPWTIAMPLYRRLEPSATVLDYPCIQFAEEFMYGHLRREQLVQRWEGETMTVEITRKVPPGDLLHEWYRR
;
A
#
# COMPACT_ATOMS: atom_id res chain seq x y z
N MET A 1 10.41 -89.77 -43.85
CA MET A 1 9.18 -90.38 -44.40
C MET A 1 8.18 -89.27 -44.67
N GLY A 2 7.61 -89.22 -45.90
CA GLY A 2 6.49 -88.35 -46.34
C GLY A 2 6.89 -86.89 -46.62
N LYS A 3 6.95 -86.39 -47.87
CA LYS A 3 5.84 -86.02 -48.80
C LYS A 3 4.82 -85.07 -48.11
N GLY A 4 4.41 -83.92 -48.62
CA GLY A 4 4.57 -83.24 -49.92
C GLY A 4 3.53 -82.10 -49.99
N THR A 5 3.86 -81.03 -50.73
CA THR A 5 3.04 -80.25 -51.70
C THR A 5 1.52 -80.14 -51.43
N THR A 6 0.85 -78.96 -51.41
CA THR A 6 0.47 -78.16 -52.61
C THR A 6 -0.37 -76.91 -52.20
N VAL A 7 0.05 -75.72 -52.68
CA VAL A 7 -0.64 -74.59 -53.41
C VAL A 7 -2.17 -74.39 -53.18
N VAL A 8 -2.78 -73.20 -52.99
CA VAL A 8 -3.05 -72.09 -53.96
C VAL A 8 -3.67 -70.84 -53.28
N MET A 9 -3.20 -69.65 -53.71
CA MET A 9 -3.80 -68.29 -53.90
C MET A 9 -5.28 -68.03 -53.53
N ALA A 10 -5.77 -66.81 -53.26
CA ALA A 10 -5.26 -65.44 -53.09
C ALA A 10 -6.47 -64.56 -52.73
N LEU A 11 -6.29 -63.43 -52.04
CA LEU A 11 -7.02 -62.20 -52.39
C LEU A 11 -6.30 -60.96 -51.86
N VAL A 12 -6.16 -60.01 -52.78
CA VAL A 12 -5.43 -58.75 -52.73
C VAL A 12 -6.31 -57.67 -52.11
N ALA A 13 -5.75 -56.81 -51.26
CA ALA A 13 -6.17 -55.41 -51.17
C ALA A 13 -5.04 -54.54 -50.59
N ALA A 14 -4.80 -53.42 -51.28
CA ALA A 14 -3.59 -52.60 -51.25
C ALA A 14 -3.49 -51.61 -50.08
N THR A 15 -2.25 -51.47 -49.59
CA THR A 15 -1.51 -50.23 -49.24
C THR A 15 -2.20 -49.06 -48.50
N MET A 16 -1.61 -48.63 -47.39
CA MET A 16 -0.75 -47.42 -47.32
C MET A 16 -0.17 -47.25 -45.92
N GLY A 17 1.16 -47.29 -45.79
CA GLY A 17 1.88 -46.84 -44.62
C GLY A 17 2.24 -45.37 -44.77
N ALA A 18 1.91 -44.55 -43.78
CA ALA A 18 2.37 -43.17 -43.69
C ALA A 18 3.38 -43.04 -42.55
N VAL A 19 4.62 -42.76 -42.91
CA VAL A 19 5.71 -42.34 -42.03
C VAL A 19 5.42 -40.91 -41.59
N VAL A 20 5.33 -40.67 -40.28
CA VAL A 20 5.16 -39.33 -39.71
C VAL A 20 6.53 -38.65 -39.61
N THR A 21 6.81 -37.74 -40.53
CA THR A 21 7.88 -36.75 -40.40
C THR A 21 7.39 -35.57 -39.58
N VAL A 22 8.02 -35.33 -38.42
CA VAL A 22 7.82 -34.12 -37.61
C VAL A 22 8.61 -32.98 -38.25
N ALA A 23 7.91 -32.04 -38.88
CA ALA A 23 8.48 -30.76 -39.29
C ALA A 23 8.21 -29.73 -38.18
N VAL A 24 9.28 -29.23 -37.57
CA VAL A 24 9.24 -28.09 -36.65
C VAL A 24 9.09 -26.82 -37.49
N THR A 25 7.89 -26.26 -37.55
CA THR A 25 7.67 -24.90 -38.03
C THR A 25 7.34 -24.01 -36.82
N GLY A 26 8.23 -23.06 -36.55
CA GLY A 26 7.99 -22.02 -35.56
C GLY A 26 6.81 -21.15 -35.97
N THR A 27 5.74 -21.18 -35.19
CA THR A 27 4.66 -20.20 -35.28
C THR A 27 4.97 -19.05 -34.35
N ALA A 28 5.23 -17.88 -34.94
CA ALA A 28 5.11 -16.62 -34.21
C ALA A 28 3.67 -16.57 -33.65
N ARG A 29 3.54 -16.48 -32.33
CA ARG A 29 2.26 -16.16 -31.68
C ARG A 29 1.94 -14.71 -32.03
N GLU A 30 1.01 -14.53 -32.96
CA GLU A 30 0.26 -13.28 -33.06
C GLU A 30 -0.48 -13.07 -31.74
N THR A 31 -0.09 -12.04 -31.00
CA THR A 31 -0.84 -11.55 -29.84
C THR A 31 -2.16 -10.99 -30.35
N GLN A 32 -3.21 -11.81 -30.41
CA GLN A 32 -4.57 -11.31 -30.57
C GLN A 32 -4.91 -10.44 -29.36
N ALA A 33 -5.00 -9.12 -29.57
CA ALA A 33 -5.63 -8.22 -28.63
C ALA A 33 -7.10 -8.66 -28.47
N GLN A 34 -7.40 -9.41 -27.42
CA GLN A 34 -8.78 -9.68 -27.02
C GLN A 34 -9.41 -8.35 -26.59
N GLY A 35 -10.30 -7.83 -27.44
CA GLY A 35 -11.14 -6.69 -27.10
C GLY A 35 -12.00 -7.05 -25.90
N GLN A 36 -11.74 -6.39 -24.76
CA GLN A 36 -12.60 -6.49 -23.57
C GLN A 36 -14.03 -6.06 -23.92
N ASP A 37 -15.02 -6.79 -23.41
CA ASP A 37 -16.45 -6.49 -23.54
C ASP A 37 -16.74 -5.04 -23.08
N PRO A 38 -17.51 -4.22 -23.82
CA PRO A 38 -17.91 -2.89 -23.39
C PRO A 38 -18.45 -2.81 -21.95
N ALA A 39 -19.08 -3.87 -21.44
CA ALA A 39 -19.59 -3.95 -20.07
C ALA A 39 -18.51 -4.06 -18.98
N THR A 40 -17.27 -4.38 -19.37
CA THR A 40 -16.11 -4.51 -18.45
C THR A 40 -15.15 -3.33 -18.52
N ARG A 41 -15.39 -2.37 -19.42
CA ARG A 41 -14.53 -1.19 -19.56
C ARG A 41 -14.99 -0.09 -18.61
N PRO A 42 -14.07 0.62 -17.94
CA PRO A 42 -14.45 1.76 -17.13
C PRO A 42 -15.17 2.82 -17.95
N ALA A 43 -16.04 3.57 -17.26
CA ALA A 43 -16.67 4.74 -17.83
C ALA A 43 -15.61 5.70 -18.40
N ARG A 44 -16.02 6.49 -19.39
CA ARG A 44 -15.15 7.46 -20.07
C ARG A 44 -15.65 8.87 -19.79
N THR A 45 -14.73 9.81 -19.66
CA THR A 45 -15.02 11.25 -19.65
C THR A 45 -15.41 11.74 -21.06
N PRO A 46 -15.98 12.95 -21.20
CA PRO A 46 -16.37 13.50 -22.51
C PRO A 46 -15.23 13.60 -23.54
N ASP A 47 -13.98 13.74 -23.09
CA ASP A 47 -12.76 13.76 -23.91
C ASP A 47 -12.19 12.35 -24.18
N GLY A 48 -12.90 11.30 -23.78
CA GLY A 48 -12.58 9.90 -24.09
C GLY A 48 -11.51 9.27 -23.19
N LYS A 49 -11.10 9.93 -22.10
CA LYS A 49 -10.20 9.34 -21.10
C LYS A 49 -10.96 8.43 -20.13
N PRO A 50 -10.29 7.47 -19.48
CA PRO A 50 -10.90 6.74 -18.37
C PRO A 50 -11.41 7.70 -17.29
N ASN A 51 -12.59 7.39 -16.77
CA ASN A 51 -13.21 8.13 -15.69
C ASN A 51 -12.84 7.49 -14.35
N PHE A 52 -12.03 8.19 -13.58
CA PHE A 52 -11.63 7.80 -12.23
C PHE A 52 -12.49 8.46 -11.13
N ASP A 53 -13.52 9.24 -11.47
CA ASP A 53 -14.44 9.83 -10.49
C ASP A 53 -15.00 8.77 -9.54
N GLY A 54 -14.91 9.05 -8.24
CA GLY A 54 -15.47 8.18 -7.22
C GLY A 54 -14.71 8.19 -5.91
N VAL A 55 -15.23 7.43 -4.96
CA VAL A 55 -14.56 7.15 -3.68
C VAL A 55 -13.82 5.82 -3.79
N TRP A 56 -12.55 5.84 -3.44
CA TRP A 56 -11.60 4.75 -3.59
C TRP A 56 -10.89 4.47 -2.27
N GLN A 57 -10.34 3.27 -2.13
CA GLN A 57 -9.59 2.87 -0.95
C GLN A 57 -8.62 1.74 -1.31
N ALA A 58 -7.40 1.78 -0.78
CA ALA A 58 -6.54 0.59 -0.76
C ALA A 58 -7.03 -0.38 0.32
N ASN A 59 -7.10 -1.66 -0.02
CA ASN A 59 -7.54 -2.70 0.90
C ASN A 59 -6.40 -3.70 1.15
N ASN A 60 -5.35 -3.24 1.85
CA ASN A 60 -4.14 -3.99 2.16
C ASN A 60 -3.41 -3.41 3.39
N GLU A 61 -2.28 -4.03 3.73
CA GLU A 61 -1.47 -3.73 4.91
C GLU A 61 -0.33 -2.75 4.63
N ALA A 62 -0.25 -2.14 3.44
CA ALA A 62 0.85 -1.29 3.00
C ALA A 62 1.13 -0.08 3.93
N HIS A 63 0.10 0.40 4.64
CA HIS A 63 0.25 1.48 5.61
C HIS A 63 0.97 1.05 6.91
N TRP A 64 1.05 -0.26 7.19
CA TRP A 64 1.80 -0.81 8.30
C TRP A 64 3.28 -0.96 7.95
N ASP A 65 3.56 -1.60 6.81
CA ASP A 65 4.88 -1.76 6.19
C ASP A 65 4.67 -2.07 4.70
N LEU A 66 5.45 -1.42 3.84
CA LEU A 66 5.46 -1.70 2.41
C LEU A 66 6.11 -3.04 2.07
N GLU A 67 7.10 -3.50 2.84
CA GLU A 67 7.76 -4.79 2.65
C GLU A 67 6.87 -5.95 3.17
N ALA A 68 7.15 -7.18 2.76
CA ALA A 68 6.46 -8.34 3.34
C ALA A 68 6.89 -8.57 4.79
N HIS A 69 5.94 -8.92 5.66
CA HIS A 69 6.22 -9.19 7.07
C HIS A 69 5.20 -10.11 7.72
N GLU A 70 5.61 -10.79 8.79
CA GLU A 70 4.70 -11.56 9.63
C GLU A 70 3.84 -10.65 10.52
N ALA A 71 2.75 -11.21 11.05
CA ALA A 71 1.96 -10.54 12.06
C ALA A 71 2.78 -10.35 13.34
N ARG A 72 2.61 -9.21 14.00
CA ARG A 72 3.25 -8.90 15.29
C ARG A 72 2.24 -8.35 16.28
N ALA A 73 2.50 -8.57 17.57
CA ALA A 73 1.57 -8.23 18.63
C ALA A 73 1.44 -6.71 18.90
N GLY A 74 2.29 -5.88 18.28
CA GLY A 74 2.27 -4.43 18.38
C GLY A 74 3.20 -3.76 17.38
N MET A 75 2.99 -2.46 17.13
CA MET A 75 3.93 -1.65 16.33
C MET A 75 5.28 -1.45 17.03
N VAL A 76 5.27 -1.31 18.35
CA VAL A 76 6.47 -1.19 19.18
C VAL A 76 6.61 -2.46 20.00
N MET A 77 7.73 -3.16 19.80
CA MET A 77 8.07 -4.40 20.46
C MET A 77 9.29 -4.18 21.36
N GLN A 78 9.45 -5.05 22.36
CA GLN A 78 10.63 -5.07 23.23
C GLN A 78 11.03 -6.51 23.52
N GLN A 79 12.30 -6.70 23.89
CA GLN A 79 12.81 -8.00 24.30
C GLN A 79 12.03 -8.52 25.52
N GLY A 80 11.51 -9.74 25.41
CA GLY A 80 10.89 -10.45 26.52
C GLY A 80 11.92 -11.05 27.49
N VAL A 81 11.44 -11.94 28.36
CA VAL A 81 12.28 -12.56 29.41
C VAL A 81 13.36 -13.47 28.84
N TYR A 82 13.13 -14.09 27.69
CA TYR A 82 14.09 -15.00 27.05
C TYR A 82 14.98 -14.23 26.08
N PRO A 83 16.28 -14.57 25.96
CA PRO A 83 17.26 -13.82 25.16
C PRO A 83 17.23 -14.17 23.66
N TYR A 84 16.13 -14.76 23.17
CA TYR A 84 16.01 -15.13 21.75
C TYR A 84 15.34 -14.00 20.97
N GLU A 85 15.76 -13.79 19.73
CA GLU A 85 15.20 -12.77 18.84
C GLU A 85 13.68 -12.88 18.68
N PHE A 86 13.16 -14.11 18.54
CA PHE A 86 11.71 -14.36 18.43
C PHE A 86 10.93 -14.13 19.73
N SER A 87 11.60 -13.91 20.87
CA SER A 87 10.97 -13.69 22.17
C SER A 87 10.64 -12.21 22.39
N GLN A 88 10.14 -11.52 21.36
CA GLN A 88 9.64 -10.14 21.46
C GLN A 88 8.24 -10.12 22.07
N VAL A 89 7.95 -9.10 22.86
CA VAL A 89 6.62 -8.81 23.41
C VAL A 89 6.24 -7.35 23.13
N PRO A 90 4.94 -7.00 23.11
CA PRO A 90 4.53 -5.61 22.98
C PRO A 90 5.18 -4.73 24.04
N ALA A 91 5.67 -3.56 23.64
CA ALA A 91 6.21 -2.56 24.56
C ALA A 91 5.09 -1.91 25.40
N ALA A 92 5.48 -1.29 26.52
CA ALA A 92 4.55 -0.68 27.47
C ALA A 92 3.48 0.25 26.82
N PRO A 93 3.80 1.10 25.82
CA PRO A 93 2.82 2.02 25.25
C PRO A 93 1.62 1.34 24.56
N VAL A 94 1.78 0.13 24.04
CA VAL A 94 0.74 -0.60 23.30
C VAL A 94 0.19 -1.81 24.06
N LEU A 95 0.84 -2.20 25.16
CA LEU A 95 0.51 -3.40 25.94
C LEU A 95 -0.97 -3.44 26.37
N ALA A 96 -1.52 -2.31 26.80
CA ALA A 96 -2.89 -2.24 27.29
C ALA A 96 -3.95 -2.32 26.21
N LEU A 97 -3.60 -2.19 24.93
CA LEU A 97 -4.53 -2.36 23.82
C LEU A 97 -4.71 -3.84 23.44
N GLY A 98 -3.78 -4.72 23.85
CA GLY A 98 -3.81 -6.14 23.48
C GLY A 98 -3.83 -6.32 21.96
N ALA A 99 -4.61 -7.28 21.48
CA ALA A 99 -4.70 -7.58 20.05
C ALA A 99 -5.21 -6.40 19.18
N ALA A 100 -5.87 -5.39 19.77
CA ALA A 100 -6.30 -4.20 19.03
C ALA A 100 -5.13 -3.33 18.54
N ALA A 101 -3.94 -3.45 19.15
CA ALA A 101 -2.71 -2.83 18.65
C ALA A 101 -1.89 -3.75 17.75
N GLY A 102 -2.37 -4.96 17.47
CA GLY A 102 -1.69 -5.93 16.63
C GLY A 102 -1.52 -5.42 15.21
N VAL A 103 -0.39 -5.79 14.60
CA VAL A 103 -0.09 -5.50 13.19
C VAL A 103 -0.33 -6.80 12.41
N PRO A 104 -1.23 -6.79 11.41
CA PRO A 104 -1.49 -7.96 10.57
C PRO A 104 -0.25 -8.34 9.76
N GLY A 105 -0.15 -9.59 9.31
CA GLY A 105 0.89 -9.98 8.35
C GLY A 105 0.56 -9.46 6.95
N SER A 106 1.59 -9.21 6.15
CA SER A 106 1.48 -8.62 4.82
C SER A 106 2.32 -9.38 3.79
N LEU A 107 1.81 -9.48 2.56
CA LEU A 107 2.59 -9.96 1.41
C LEU A 107 3.54 -8.88 0.85
N GLY A 108 3.43 -7.65 1.34
CA GLY A 108 4.14 -6.48 0.81
C GLY A 108 3.57 -6.00 -0.51
N VAL A 109 3.98 -4.79 -0.90
CA VAL A 109 3.61 -4.14 -2.16
C VAL A 109 4.82 -3.66 -2.97
N VAL A 110 6.03 -3.86 -2.43
CA VAL A 110 7.29 -3.54 -3.10
C VAL A 110 7.53 -4.49 -4.28
N GLY A 111 7.89 -3.93 -5.43
CA GLY A 111 8.21 -4.70 -6.63
C GLY A 111 9.58 -5.40 -6.54
N GLY A 112 9.97 -6.08 -7.63
CA GLY A 112 11.27 -6.74 -7.71
C GLY A 112 11.41 -7.90 -6.73
N ASP A 113 12.44 -7.86 -5.88
CA ASP A 113 12.69 -8.84 -4.83
C ASP A 113 11.92 -8.56 -3.53
N GLY A 114 11.08 -7.52 -3.52
CA GLY A 114 10.28 -7.12 -2.36
C GLY A 114 11.05 -6.35 -1.30
N ARG A 115 12.27 -5.89 -1.60
CA ARG A 115 13.13 -5.14 -0.68
C ARG A 115 13.27 -3.68 -1.10
N ILE A 116 13.34 -2.79 -0.12
CA ILE A 116 13.62 -1.37 -0.38
C ILE A 116 15.15 -1.16 -0.41
N PRO A 117 15.73 -0.62 -1.51
CA PRO A 117 17.17 -0.54 -1.71
C PRO A 117 17.77 0.68 -0.99
N TYR A 118 17.80 0.67 0.33
CA TYR A 118 18.38 1.75 1.14
C TYR A 118 19.90 1.87 0.98
N THR A 119 20.42 3.09 1.08
CA THR A 119 21.83 3.28 1.45
C THR A 119 22.09 2.76 2.87
N ALA A 120 23.35 2.46 3.21
CA ALA A 120 23.68 1.93 4.54
C ALA A 120 23.27 2.88 5.69
N ASP A 121 23.49 4.18 5.52
CA ASP A 121 23.09 5.18 6.50
C ASP A 121 21.57 5.33 6.60
N ALA A 122 20.87 5.33 5.46
CA ALA A 122 19.41 5.41 5.46
C ALA A 122 18.76 4.18 6.09
N LEU A 123 19.31 2.98 5.88
CA LEU A 123 18.81 1.77 6.53
C LEU A 123 18.89 1.87 8.06
N ARG A 124 19.98 2.43 8.59
CA ARG A 124 20.12 2.68 10.04
C ARG A 124 19.06 3.65 10.53
N VAL A 125 18.82 4.75 9.82
CA VAL A 125 17.76 5.71 10.17
C VAL A 125 16.38 5.06 10.14
N LYS A 126 16.09 4.20 9.15
CA LYS A 126 14.84 3.43 9.07
C LYS A 126 14.64 2.54 10.30
N GLN A 127 15.69 1.86 10.75
CA GLN A 127 15.66 1.02 11.96
C GLN A 127 15.39 1.85 13.22
N GLU A 128 16.14 2.94 13.41
CA GLU A 128 15.92 3.87 14.54
C GLU A 128 14.50 4.45 14.52
N ASN A 129 13.96 4.76 13.34
CA ASN A 129 12.58 5.22 13.18
C ASN A 129 11.56 4.17 13.60
N ALA A 130 11.76 2.91 13.22
CA ALA A 130 10.88 1.81 13.61
C ALA A 130 10.90 1.56 15.13
N GLU A 131 12.08 1.59 15.75
CA GLU A 131 12.26 1.40 17.19
C GLU A 131 11.60 2.52 18.01
N HIS A 132 11.63 3.75 17.48
CA HIS A 132 11.05 4.94 18.10
C HIS A 132 9.76 5.41 17.39
N TRP A 133 9.02 4.48 16.78
CA TRP A 133 7.85 4.80 15.95
C TRP A 133 6.85 5.72 16.65
N ILE A 134 6.52 5.45 17.92
CA ILE A 134 5.52 6.22 18.66
C ILE A 134 5.91 7.70 18.81
N ASP A 135 7.21 7.97 18.91
CA ASP A 135 7.73 9.32 19.10
C ASP A 135 8.05 10.01 17.77
N ARG A 136 8.39 9.25 16.73
CA ARG A 136 8.95 9.79 15.49
C ARG A 136 7.97 9.81 14.31
N ASP A 137 6.97 8.94 14.23
CA ASP A 137 6.05 8.91 13.09
C ASP A 137 5.21 10.20 13.04
N PRO A 138 5.32 11.01 11.97
CA PRO A 138 4.54 12.24 11.82
C PRO A 138 3.03 12.01 11.78
N GLU A 139 2.58 10.82 11.34
CA GLU A 139 1.16 10.46 11.26
C GLU A 139 0.49 10.48 12.63
N LEU A 140 1.17 10.01 13.69
CA LEU A 140 0.64 9.99 15.05
C LEU A 140 0.38 11.40 15.62
N LYS A 141 1.04 12.41 15.03
CA LYS A 141 0.88 13.83 15.35
C LYS A 141 0.01 14.57 14.32
N CYS A 142 -0.62 13.83 13.42
CA CYS A 142 -1.53 14.34 12.40
C CYS A 142 -0.90 15.33 11.42
N TYR A 143 0.41 15.24 11.21
CA TYR A 143 1.01 15.87 10.04
C TYR A 143 0.50 15.18 8.77
N LEU A 144 0.41 15.95 7.68
CA LEU A 144 -0.07 15.42 6.41
C LEU A 144 0.83 14.24 5.97
N PRO A 145 0.24 13.13 5.48
CA PRO A 145 0.96 11.87 5.27
C PRO A 145 1.89 11.90 4.05
N GLY A 146 1.71 12.86 3.15
CA GLY A 146 2.41 12.92 1.88
C GLY A 146 1.95 11.85 0.88
N ILE A 147 2.61 11.81 -0.26
CA ILE A 147 2.37 10.83 -1.33
C ILE A 147 3.62 9.94 -1.43
N PRO A 148 3.47 8.62 -1.60
CA PRO A 148 2.22 7.90 -1.85
C PRO A 148 1.47 7.45 -0.59
N ARG A 149 1.94 7.71 0.64
CA ARG A 149 1.29 7.21 1.88
C ARG A 149 -0.21 7.46 1.94
N ALA A 150 -0.66 8.67 1.59
CA ALA A 150 -2.10 9.00 1.59
C ALA A 150 -2.97 8.07 0.74
N MET A 151 -2.41 7.46 -0.32
CA MET A 151 -3.13 6.59 -1.26
C MET A 151 -3.45 5.21 -0.70
N TYR A 152 -2.75 4.78 0.36
CA TYR A 152 -2.91 3.46 0.94
C TYR A 152 -3.09 3.46 2.46
N MET A 153 -3.36 4.61 3.06
CA MET A 153 -3.88 4.66 4.42
C MET A 153 -5.24 3.95 4.51
N PRO A 154 -5.65 3.46 5.71
CA PRO A 154 -6.91 2.74 5.89
C PRO A 154 -8.14 3.66 5.91
N TYR A 155 -8.11 4.74 5.11
CA TYR A 155 -9.18 5.71 4.95
C TYR A 155 -9.57 5.83 3.47
N PRO A 156 -10.85 6.00 3.15
CA PRO A 156 -11.26 6.31 1.79
C PRO A 156 -10.74 7.67 1.34
N PHE A 157 -10.54 7.82 0.04
CA PHE A 157 -10.29 9.08 -0.62
C PHE A 157 -11.17 9.22 -1.87
N GLN A 158 -11.47 10.45 -2.26
CA GLN A 158 -12.30 10.74 -3.41
C GLN A 158 -11.44 11.32 -4.51
N ILE A 159 -11.59 10.79 -5.72
CA ILE A 159 -11.09 11.40 -6.95
C ILE A 159 -12.24 12.20 -7.57
N SER A 160 -11.97 13.46 -7.89
CA SER A 160 -12.85 14.33 -8.68
C SER A 160 -12.07 14.84 -9.89
N GLN A 161 -12.38 14.31 -11.06
CA GLN A 161 -11.70 14.49 -12.32
C GLN A 161 -12.36 15.61 -13.13
N GLY A 162 -11.67 16.76 -13.19
CA GLY A 162 -11.96 17.83 -14.14
C GLY A 162 -11.20 17.64 -15.44
N ALA A 163 -11.37 18.60 -16.36
CA ALA A 163 -10.69 18.59 -17.66
C ALA A 163 -9.20 18.96 -17.56
N ASP A 164 -8.87 19.96 -16.73
CA ASP A 164 -7.52 20.51 -16.54
C ASP A 164 -6.90 20.15 -15.18
N LYS A 165 -7.72 19.68 -14.23
CA LYS A 165 -7.30 19.31 -12.87
C LYS A 165 -8.01 18.08 -12.37
N ILE A 166 -7.29 17.22 -11.66
CA ILE A 166 -7.86 16.12 -10.90
C ILE A 166 -7.63 16.42 -9.42
N HIS A 167 -8.71 16.56 -8.67
CA HIS A 167 -8.67 16.80 -7.23
C HIS A 167 -8.79 15.46 -6.50
N MET A 168 -7.98 15.27 -5.47
CA MET A 168 -8.14 14.18 -4.53
C MET A 168 -8.31 14.70 -3.11
N THR A 169 -9.35 14.22 -2.43
CA THR A 169 -9.64 14.53 -1.03
C THR A 169 -9.52 13.25 -0.23
N PHE A 170 -8.72 13.27 0.84
CA PHE A 170 -8.48 12.11 1.69
C PHE A 170 -9.23 12.24 3.00
N GLY A 171 -9.69 11.11 3.55
CA GLY A 171 -10.34 11.11 4.87
C GLY A 171 -9.40 11.52 6.01
N PHE A 172 -8.08 11.35 5.85
CA PHE A 172 -7.13 11.66 6.91
C PHE A 172 -6.78 13.17 6.98
N SER A 173 -7.15 13.82 8.09
CA SER A 173 -6.64 15.13 8.51
C SER A 173 -6.73 16.24 7.44
N ASN A 174 -7.89 16.40 6.81
CA ASN A 174 -8.13 17.35 5.71
C ASN A 174 -7.08 17.29 4.57
N ALA A 175 -6.38 16.17 4.42
CA ALA A 175 -5.39 16.04 3.37
C ALA A 175 -6.07 16.11 2.00
N GLY A 176 -5.42 16.81 1.08
CA GLY A 176 -5.88 16.96 -0.28
C GLY A 176 -4.72 17.18 -1.23
N ARG A 177 -4.90 16.81 -2.49
CA ARG A 177 -3.95 17.13 -3.56
C ARG A 177 -4.66 17.51 -4.84
N VAL A 178 -3.97 18.26 -5.67
CA VAL A 178 -4.39 18.60 -7.03
C VAL A 178 -3.35 18.07 -8.00
N ILE A 179 -3.79 17.26 -8.96
CA ILE A 179 -2.99 16.84 -10.09
C ILE A 179 -3.30 17.79 -11.24
N HIS A 180 -2.30 18.56 -11.66
CA HIS A 180 -2.42 19.49 -12.77
C HIS A 180 -2.26 18.73 -14.09
N MET A 181 -3.24 18.81 -14.99
CA MET A 181 -3.17 18.16 -16.32
C MET A 181 -2.53 19.05 -17.39
N ASN A 182 -2.09 20.23 -16.99
CA ASN A 182 -1.39 21.23 -17.78
C ASN A 182 -0.06 21.58 -17.10
N ASP A 183 0.87 22.17 -17.85
CA ASP A 183 2.12 22.66 -17.30
C ASP A 183 1.86 23.85 -16.37
N VAL A 184 2.25 23.69 -15.09
CA VAL A 184 2.02 24.66 -14.02
C VAL A 184 3.26 24.69 -13.14
N THR A 185 3.78 25.88 -12.90
CA THR A 185 4.88 26.11 -11.95
C THR A 185 4.49 25.60 -10.56
N GLY A 186 5.42 24.87 -9.93
CA GLY A 186 5.25 24.37 -8.58
C GLY A 186 5.09 25.49 -7.53
N PRO A 187 4.64 25.13 -6.31
CA PRO A 187 4.63 26.03 -5.16
C PRO A 187 5.99 26.70 -4.92
N PRO A 188 6.00 27.89 -4.29
CA PRO A 188 7.24 28.62 -3.99
C PRO A 188 8.10 27.95 -2.91
N ASP A 189 7.58 26.89 -2.27
CA ASP A 189 8.23 26.17 -1.17
C ASP A 189 7.81 24.69 -1.19
N TYR A 190 8.60 23.84 -0.53
CA TYR A 190 8.35 22.41 -0.44
C TYR A 190 7.15 22.09 0.45
N THR A 191 6.38 21.07 0.06
CA THR A 191 5.12 20.72 0.71
C THR A 191 5.12 19.29 1.23
N TYR A 192 4.18 18.96 2.11
CA TYR A 192 3.99 17.58 2.56
C TYR A 192 3.48 16.67 1.42
N MET A 193 2.53 17.17 0.62
CA MET A 193 1.84 16.38 -0.41
C MET A 193 2.56 16.36 -1.78
N GLY A 194 3.60 17.17 -1.93
CA GLY A 194 4.31 17.39 -3.19
C GLY A 194 3.50 18.20 -4.20
N HIS A 195 4.14 18.49 -5.34
CA HIS A 195 3.54 19.09 -6.52
C HIS A 195 3.31 18.01 -7.58
N SER A 196 2.06 17.84 -8.03
CA SER A 196 1.65 16.77 -8.94
C SER A 196 1.30 17.30 -10.33
N VAL A 197 1.99 16.79 -11.36
CA VAL A 197 1.72 17.10 -12.77
C VAL A 197 1.41 15.82 -13.53
N GLY A 198 0.22 15.76 -14.11
CA GLY A 198 -0.34 14.60 -14.77
C GLY A 198 -0.33 14.71 -16.29
N ARG A 199 -0.22 13.55 -16.95
CA ARG A 199 -0.41 13.37 -18.39
C ARG A 199 -1.07 12.03 -18.68
N TRP A 200 -1.70 11.90 -19.83
CA TRP A 200 -2.27 10.63 -20.28
C TRP A 200 -1.30 9.88 -21.21
N GLU A 201 -1.01 8.63 -20.89
CA GLU A 201 -0.31 7.68 -21.75
C GLU A 201 -1.30 6.58 -22.15
N GLY A 202 -1.97 6.78 -23.29
CA GLY A 202 -3.13 5.96 -23.66
C GLY A 202 -4.26 6.11 -22.64
N ASP A 203 -4.56 5.02 -21.94
CA ASP A 203 -5.58 4.96 -20.88
C ASP A 203 -4.98 5.08 -19.46
N THR A 204 -3.66 5.16 -19.33
CA THR A 204 -3.02 5.33 -18.03
C THR A 204 -2.81 6.81 -17.74
N LEU A 205 -3.27 7.27 -16.57
CA LEU A 205 -2.87 8.57 -16.03
C LEU A 205 -1.50 8.41 -15.39
N VAL A 206 -0.51 9.15 -15.87
CA VAL A 206 0.85 9.19 -15.33
C VAL A 206 1.05 10.51 -14.64
N VAL A 207 1.50 10.48 -13.39
CA VAL A 207 1.67 11.67 -12.55
C VAL A 207 3.09 11.72 -12.04
N GLU A 208 3.79 12.80 -12.36
CA GLU A 208 5.07 13.11 -11.72
C GLU A 208 4.80 13.90 -10.45
N VAL A 209 5.43 13.52 -9.34
CA VAL A 209 5.35 14.24 -8.07
C VAL A 209 6.74 14.62 -7.58
N SER A 210 6.87 15.87 -7.13
CA SER A 210 8.14 16.44 -6.66
C SER A 210 7.90 17.49 -5.56
N GLU A 211 8.95 18.21 -5.16
CA GLU A 211 8.84 19.35 -4.22
C GLU A 211 8.30 18.96 -2.83
N PHE A 212 8.81 17.83 -2.31
CA PHE A 212 8.52 17.34 -0.97
C PHE A 212 9.40 18.01 0.08
N ASN A 213 8.87 18.22 1.28
CA ASN A 213 9.59 18.83 2.40
C ASN A 213 10.42 17.83 3.25
N GLY A 214 10.49 16.56 2.85
CA GLY A 214 11.30 15.53 3.54
C GLY A 214 10.84 15.18 4.96
N ARG A 215 9.63 15.57 5.37
CA ARG A 215 9.12 15.37 6.75
C ARG A 215 8.07 14.27 6.87
N THR A 216 7.88 13.47 5.83
CA THR A 216 6.87 12.40 5.76
C THR A 216 7.53 11.03 5.70
N TRP A 217 6.78 10.02 6.12
CA TRP A 217 7.17 8.61 6.03
C TRP A 217 6.27 7.92 5.02
N PHE A 218 6.73 6.81 4.47
CA PHE A 218 5.93 5.94 3.60
C PHE A 218 4.94 5.10 4.40
N ASP A 219 5.31 4.62 5.58
CA ASP A 219 4.47 3.76 6.42
C ASP A 219 4.89 3.82 7.89
N ARG A 220 4.22 3.02 8.72
CA ARG A 220 4.49 2.93 10.16
C ARG A 220 5.76 2.13 10.49
N ALA A 221 6.37 1.44 9.54
CA ALA A 221 7.58 0.64 9.74
C ALA A 221 8.87 1.48 9.67
N GLY A 222 8.75 2.82 9.64
CA GLY A 222 9.88 3.74 9.65
C GLY A 222 10.45 4.03 8.28
N ASN A 223 9.83 3.52 7.20
CA ASN A 223 10.26 3.80 5.84
C ASN A 223 10.08 5.28 5.53
N PHE A 224 11.13 5.94 5.04
CA PHE A 224 11.17 7.40 4.90
C PHE A 224 11.87 7.82 3.59
N HIS A 225 11.86 9.12 3.31
CA HIS A 225 12.54 9.73 2.18
C HIS A 225 13.09 11.12 2.53
N SER A 226 13.95 11.65 1.66
CA SER A 226 14.50 13.00 1.70
C SER A 226 13.61 14.01 0.96
N GLU A 227 14.06 15.26 0.88
CA GLU A 227 13.48 16.31 0.02
C GLU A 227 13.73 16.06 -1.48
N ALA A 228 14.74 15.24 -1.82
CA ALA A 228 15.07 14.87 -3.19
C ALA A 228 14.08 13.86 -3.81
N LEU A 229 13.09 13.39 -3.04
CA LEU A 229 12.07 12.46 -3.51
C LEU A 229 11.42 12.95 -4.82
N ARG A 230 11.35 12.03 -5.78
CA ARG A 230 10.59 12.13 -7.03
C ARG A 230 9.79 10.85 -7.19
N LEU A 231 8.52 11.00 -7.56
CA LEU A 231 7.62 9.88 -7.80
C LEU A 231 7.09 9.95 -9.22
N THR A 232 7.00 8.80 -9.87
CA THR A 232 6.20 8.62 -11.07
C THR A 232 5.07 7.65 -10.74
N GLU A 233 3.88 8.18 -10.49
CA GLU A 233 2.67 7.40 -10.25
C GLU A 233 2.00 7.03 -11.58
N ARG A 234 1.39 5.85 -11.66
CA ARG A 234 0.59 5.38 -12.79
C ARG A 234 -0.74 4.84 -12.28
N PHE A 235 -1.83 5.37 -12.83
CA PHE A 235 -3.19 4.91 -12.57
C PHE A 235 -3.72 4.26 -13.83
N SER A 236 -3.76 2.93 -13.82
CA SER A 236 -4.22 2.14 -14.97
C SER A 236 -5.58 1.54 -14.66
N PRO A 237 -6.59 1.72 -15.52
CA PRO A 237 -7.89 1.07 -15.34
C PRO A 237 -7.76 -0.45 -15.36
N LEU A 238 -8.23 -1.13 -14.31
CA LEU A 238 -8.29 -2.60 -14.27
C LEU A 238 -9.71 -3.11 -14.54
N SER A 239 -10.71 -2.44 -13.96
CA SER A 239 -12.14 -2.68 -14.15
C SER A 239 -12.91 -1.39 -13.80
N PRO A 240 -14.25 -1.34 -13.95
CA PRO A 240 -15.03 -0.17 -13.53
C PRO A 240 -14.84 0.21 -12.05
N ASP A 241 -14.47 -0.78 -11.21
CA ASP A 241 -14.40 -0.68 -9.76
C ASP A 241 -13.00 -0.91 -9.19
N ALA A 242 -11.98 -1.01 -10.06
CA ALA A 242 -10.60 -1.21 -9.64
C ALA A 242 -9.61 -0.42 -10.53
N ILE A 243 -8.66 0.24 -9.89
CA ILE A 243 -7.52 0.89 -10.53
C ILE A 243 -6.26 0.13 -10.11
N TRP A 244 -5.41 -0.21 -11.07
CA TRP A 244 -4.05 -0.64 -10.79
C TRP A 244 -3.18 0.60 -10.56
N TYR A 245 -2.67 0.76 -9.35
CA TYR A 245 -1.84 1.90 -8.93
C TYR A 245 -0.40 1.44 -8.76
N GLU A 246 0.50 2.08 -9.49
CA GLU A 246 1.93 1.81 -9.46
C GLU A 246 2.68 3.10 -9.20
N VAL A 247 3.78 3.02 -8.45
CA VAL A 247 4.65 4.17 -8.21
C VAL A 247 6.09 3.75 -8.40
N THR A 248 6.83 4.50 -9.21
CA THR A 248 8.29 4.46 -9.20
C THR A 248 8.80 5.52 -8.25
N VAL A 249 9.59 5.10 -7.27
CA VAL A 249 10.18 5.93 -6.22
C VAL A 249 11.64 6.18 -6.57
N THR A 250 12.03 7.44 -6.68
CA THR A 250 13.42 7.86 -6.91
C THR A 250 13.82 8.88 -5.86
N ASP A 251 14.82 8.54 -5.06
CA ASP A 251 15.43 9.46 -4.10
C ASP A 251 16.91 9.06 -3.92
N PRO A 252 17.84 9.74 -4.59
CA PRO A 252 19.25 9.37 -4.58
C PRO A 252 19.96 9.64 -3.24
N GLU A 253 19.32 10.36 -2.30
CA GLU A 253 19.89 10.60 -0.97
C GLU A 253 19.55 9.44 -0.01
N THR A 254 18.43 8.75 -0.25
CA THR A 254 17.92 7.68 0.62
C THR A 254 18.15 6.28 0.05
N PHE A 255 18.04 6.12 -1.27
CA PHE A 255 18.06 4.82 -1.96
C PHE A 255 19.23 4.67 -2.93
N THR A 256 19.74 3.45 -3.10
CA THR A 256 20.83 3.14 -4.03
C THR A 256 20.35 3.04 -5.48
N GLU A 257 19.06 2.80 -5.71
CA GLU A 257 18.44 2.76 -7.04
C GLU A 257 16.94 3.07 -6.95
N PRO A 258 16.29 3.47 -8.06
CA PRO A 258 14.84 3.57 -8.11
C PRO A 258 14.17 2.22 -7.84
N TRP A 259 13.06 2.24 -7.11
CA TRP A 259 12.28 1.05 -6.77
C TRP A 259 10.79 1.31 -6.97
N THR A 260 9.96 0.28 -6.85
CA THR A 260 8.53 0.40 -7.15
C THR A 260 7.64 -0.14 -6.05
N ILE A 261 6.43 0.41 -5.96
CA ILE A 261 5.29 -0.20 -5.28
C ILE A 261 4.14 -0.38 -6.27
N ALA A 262 3.33 -1.41 -6.06
CA ALA A 262 2.14 -1.64 -6.86
C ALA A 262 1.01 -2.26 -6.03
N MET A 263 -0.21 -1.75 -6.20
CA MET A 263 -1.39 -2.30 -5.53
C MET A 263 -2.69 -1.89 -6.24
N PRO A 264 -3.78 -2.66 -6.08
CA PRO A 264 -5.09 -2.24 -6.53
C PRO A 264 -5.73 -1.22 -5.57
N LEU A 265 -6.39 -0.22 -6.13
CA LEU A 265 -7.30 0.68 -5.45
C LEU A 265 -8.73 0.27 -5.80
N TYR A 266 -9.58 0.10 -4.78
CA TYR A 266 -10.93 -0.41 -4.95
C TYR A 266 -11.96 0.70 -4.76
N ARG A 267 -12.97 0.73 -5.63
CA ARG A 267 -14.09 1.65 -5.51
C ARG A 267 -14.95 1.26 -4.30
N ARG A 268 -15.39 2.25 -3.54
CA ARG A 268 -16.45 2.10 -2.53
C ARG A 268 -17.80 2.03 -3.22
N LEU A 269 -18.51 0.92 -3.02
CA LEU A 269 -19.76 0.60 -3.74
C LEU A 269 -21.02 0.93 -2.92
N GLU A 270 -20.87 1.43 -1.70
CA GLU A 270 -22.00 1.85 -0.90
C GLU A 270 -22.80 2.96 -1.61
N PRO A 271 -24.15 2.91 -1.63
CA PRO A 271 -24.96 3.88 -2.37
C PRO A 271 -24.71 5.35 -2.00
N SER A 272 -24.26 5.60 -0.78
CA SER A 272 -23.91 6.92 -0.25
C SER A 272 -22.43 7.01 0.12
N ALA A 273 -21.57 6.30 -0.61
CA ALA A 273 -20.13 6.37 -0.39
C ALA A 273 -19.66 7.83 -0.51
N THR A 274 -19.15 8.35 0.59
CA THR A 274 -18.57 9.68 0.70
C THR A 274 -17.32 9.59 1.55
N VAL A 275 -16.38 10.48 1.32
CA VAL A 275 -15.25 10.65 2.24
C VAL A 275 -15.78 11.35 3.49
N LEU A 276 -15.55 10.72 4.64
CA LEU A 276 -15.81 11.30 5.95
C LEU A 276 -14.50 11.81 6.51
N ASP A 277 -14.54 12.98 7.15
CA ASP A 277 -13.37 13.55 7.79
C ASP A 277 -12.98 12.71 9.02
N TYR A 278 -11.69 12.39 9.11
CA TYR A 278 -11.03 11.89 10.30
C TYR A 278 -10.30 13.08 10.93
N PRO A 279 -10.91 13.76 11.93
CA PRO A 279 -10.37 14.97 12.55
C PRO A 279 -9.19 14.63 13.48
N CYS A 280 -8.09 14.20 12.85
CA CYS A 280 -6.93 13.63 13.50
C CYS A 280 -6.35 14.60 14.54
N ILE A 281 -6.22 15.88 14.18
CA ILE A 281 -5.61 16.90 15.05
C ILE A 281 -6.31 16.95 16.42
N GLN A 282 -7.64 16.88 16.42
CA GLN A 282 -8.45 16.87 17.63
C GLN A 282 -8.27 15.57 18.43
N PHE A 283 -7.97 14.46 17.77
CA PHE A 283 -7.73 13.17 18.42
C PHE A 283 -6.31 13.04 18.98
N ALA A 284 -5.33 13.74 18.41
CA ALA A 284 -3.93 13.73 18.85
C ALA A 284 -3.59 14.85 19.85
N GLU A 285 -4.53 15.74 20.19
CA GLU A 285 -4.27 16.88 21.08
C GLU A 285 -3.73 16.46 22.45
N GLU A 286 -4.34 15.46 23.08
CA GLU A 286 -3.87 14.93 24.37
C GLU A 286 -2.50 14.26 24.26
N PHE A 287 -2.24 13.58 23.14
CA PHE A 287 -0.97 12.92 22.88
C PHE A 287 0.17 13.94 22.75
N MET A 288 -0.06 15.06 22.05
CA MET A 288 0.95 16.07 21.79
C MET A 288 1.10 17.09 22.94
N TYR A 289 -0.03 17.54 23.49
CA TYR A 289 -0.10 18.73 24.34
C TYR A 289 -0.69 18.46 25.72
N GLY A 290 -0.97 17.20 26.08
CA GLY A 290 -1.54 16.83 27.37
C GLY A 290 -0.73 17.33 28.58
N HIS A 291 0.58 17.51 28.43
CA HIS A 291 1.47 18.08 29.45
C HIS A 291 1.17 19.55 29.77
N LEU A 292 0.54 20.30 28.86
CA LEU A 292 0.15 21.71 29.05
C LEU A 292 -1.22 21.86 29.75
N ARG A 293 -1.95 20.76 29.99
CA ARG A 293 -3.23 20.82 30.71
C ARG A 293 -3.02 21.25 32.16
N ARG A 294 -3.91 22.11 32.66
CA ARG A 294 -3.98 22.46 34.08
C ARG A 294 -4.23 21.23 34.95
N GLU A 295 -5.11 20.35 34.50
CA GLU A 295 -5.39 19.04 35.09
C GLU A 295 -5.03 17.97 34.06
N GLN A 296 -3.85 17.36 34.26
CA GLN A 296 -3.31 16.33 33.38
C GLN A 296 -4.08 15.02 33.56
N LEU A 297 -4.40 14.35 32.44
CA LEU A 297 -5.15 13.07 32.44
C LEU A 297 -4.27 11.85 32.69
N VAL A 298 -2.96 11.99 32.47
CA VAL A 298 -1.94 11.01 32.86
C VAL A 298 -1.31 11.47 34.18
N GLN A 299 -0.90 10.52 35.01
CA GLN A 299 -0.49 10.82 36.38
C GLN A 299 0.77 11.69 36.47
N ARG A 300 1.69 11.55 35.50
CA ARG A 300 2.99 12.24 35.52
C ARG A 300 3.51 12.51 34.12
N TRP A 301 3.80 13.78 33.86
CA TRP A 301 4.68 14.23 32.78
C TRP A 301 6.03 14.67 33.37
N GLU A 302 7.13 14.28 32.74
CA GLU A 302 8.47 14.78 33.07
C GLU A 302 9.07 15.47 31.83
N GLY A 303 8.92 16.80 31.75
CA GLY A 303 9.24 17.53 30.52
C GLY A 303 8.31 17.07 29.38
N GLU A 304 8.89 16.52 28.32
CA GLU A 304 8.16 15.94 27.17
C GLU A 304 7.85 14.44 27.34
N THR A 305 8.32 13.80 28.42
CA THR A 305 8.09 12.37 28.66
C THR A 305 6.74 12.10 29.31
N MET A 306 5.94 11.25 28.67
CA MET A 306 4.65 10.78 29.18
C MET A 306 4.82 9.51 30.02
N THR A 307 4.37 9.51 31.28
CA THR A 307 4.23 8.28 32.08
C THR A 307 2.76 7.92 32.23
N VAL A 308 2.36 6.78 31.65
CA VAL A 308 0.97 6.28 31.70
C VAL A 308 0.88 5.12 32.67
N GLU A 309 0.21 5.31 33.80
CA GLU A 309 -0.19 4.20 34.68
C GLU A 309 -1.57 3.66 34.29
N ILE A 310 -1.65 2.38 33.93
CA ILE A 310 -2.87 1.76 33.44
C ILE A 310 -3.45 0.84 34.52
N THR A 311 -4.53 1.28 35.16
CA THR A 311 -5.32 0.45 36.09
C THR A 311 -6.54 -0.11 35.38
N ARG A 312 -6.58 -1.43 35.16
CA ARG A 312 -7.78 -2.12 34.66
C ARG A 312 -8.71 -2.48 35.81
N LYS A 313 -9.91 -1.90 35.85
CA LYS A 313 -10.96 -2.26 36.83
C LYS A 313 -11.89 -3.29 36.20
N VAL A 314 -11.83 -4.52 36.67
CA VAL A 314 -12.81 -5.56 36.33
C VAL A 314 -14.02 -5.38 37.25
N PRO A 315 -15.24 -5.16 36.73
CA PRO A 315 -16.43 -5.08 37.55
C PRO A 315 -16.62 -6.38 38.38
N PRO A 316 -16.99 -6.30 39.67
CA PRO A 316 -17.31 -7.49 40.45
C PRO A 316 -18.44 -8.31 39.79
N GLY A 317 -18.25 -9.62 39.62
CA GLY A 317 -19.24 -10.52 39.03
C GLY A 317 -19.34 -10.45 37.49
N ASP A 318 -18.34 -9.90 36.81
CA ASP A 318 -18.28 -9.90 35.34
C ASP A 318 -18.07 -11.33 34.80
N LEU A 319 -19.18 -11.98 34.44
CA LEU A 319 -19.22 -13.34 33.90
C LEU A 319 -18.42 -13.47 32.59
N LEU A 320 -18.28 -12.39 31.81
CA LEU A 320 -17.48 -12.42 30.59
C LEU A 320 -15.99 -12.46 30.94
N HIS A 321 -15.55 -11.68 31.94
CA HIS A 321 -14.17 -11.74 32.46
C HIS A 321 -13.83 -13.10 33.08
N GLU A 322 -14.76 -13.66 33.84
CA GLU A 322 -14.58 -14.98 34.45
C GLU A 322 -14.51 -16.11 33.41
N TRP A 323 -15.16 -15.96 32.25
CA TRP A 323 -15.16 -16.96 31.19
C TRP A 323 -13.80 -17.11 30.50
N TYR A 324 -13.15 -16.03 30.06
CA TYR A 324 -11.86 -16.12 29.35
C TYR A 324 -10.63 -16.32 30.25
N ARG A 325 -10.81 -16.31 31.57
CA ARG A 325 -9.74 -16.59 32.54
C ARG A 325 -9.64 -18.08 32.89
N ARG A 326 -10.66 -18.88 32.54
CA ARG A 326 -10.66 -20.35 32.67
C ARG A 326 -9.98 -21.00 31.49
#